data_AF-A0AAD4M6N2-F1
#
_entry.id   AF-A0AAD4M6N2-F1
#
_cell.length_a   1.000
_cell.length_b   1.000
_cell.length_c   1.000
_cell.angle_alpha   90.00
_cell.angle_beta   90.00
_cell.angle_gamma   90.00
#
_symmetry.space_group_name_H-M   'P 1'
#
loop_
_entity.id
_entity.type
_entity.pdbx_description
1 polymer ?
#
loop_
_entity_poly.entity_id
_entity_poly.type
_entity_poly.pdbx_seq_one_letter_code
_entity_poly.pdbx_strand_id
1 'polypeptide(L)'
;MSSSHSLRAVKRFRLRELLSHQSLVSSSSIAADSKRPQRLAPELSQGGTLPNPFIPHKNPESGRWAPPKYSLRRQAELIKHALASGTIHLLPPGPKLSPAQLAAIASDASSATTNKPAEGRASESSSGLTDIQQAQGQGSEDAGWTGPVEWAGTVRERSVAGADIGNRLYAGKKRMFKGHKWERMRERRVIRTKILLRDMDKRVQRFKGYRTKGKPLPLARRSNVLKKTQKLPF
;
A
#
# COMPACT_ATOMS: atom_id res chain seq x y z
N MET A 1 20.25 -5.89 -6.99
CA MET A 1 20.22 -7.31 -6.57
C MET A 1 20.51 -8.13 -7.83
N SER A 2 21.48 -9.04 -7.81
CA SER A 2 21.81 -9.84 -8.99
C SER A 2 20.62 -10.73 -9.40
N SER A 3 20.36 -10.84 -10.70
CA SER A 3 19.24 -11.63 -11.26
C SER A 3 19.34 -13.11 -10.83
N SER A 4 20.56 -13.65 -10.75
CA SER A 4 20.82 -15.03 -10.33
C SER A 4 20.42 -15.31 -8.88
N HIS A 5 20.65 -14.36 -7.97
CA HIS A 5 20.22 -14.48 -6.57
C HIS A 5 18.70 -14.48 -6.45
N SER A 6 18.03 -13.65 -7.26
CA SER A 6 16.57 -13.55 -7.28
C SER A 6 15.92 -14.84 -7.77
N LEU A 7 16.44 -15.44 -8.84
CA LEU A 7 15.97 -16.73 -9.34
C LEU A 7 16.18 -17.85 -8.31
N ARG A 8 17.36 -17.91 -7.67
CA ARG A 8 17.65 -18.88 -6.60
C ARG A 8 16.67 -18.78 -5.43
N ALA A 9 16.25 -17.57 -5.05
CA ALA A 9 15.28 -17.38 -3.98
C ALA A 9 13.90 -17.97 -4.34
N VAL A 10 13.41 -17.73 -5.56
CA VAL A 10 12.14 -18.28 -6.05
C VAL A 10 12.22 -19.80 -6.21
N LYS A 11 13.31 -20.32 -6.77
CA LYS A 11 13.55 -21.77 -6.91
C LYS A 11 13.53 -22.48 -5.54
N ARG A 12 14.23 -21.93 -4.54
CA ARG A 12 14.23 -22.45 -3.16
C ARG A 12 12.83 -22.48 -2.55
N PHE A 13 12.05 -21.42 -2.74
CA PHE A 13 10.66 -21.36 -2.29
C PHE A 13 9.83 -22.48 -2.94
N ARG A 14 9.86 -22.57 -4.28
CA ARG A 14 9.11 -23.57 -5.05
C ARG A 14 9.47 -25.00 -4.63
N LEU A 15 10.76 -25.34 -4.57
CA LEU A 15 11.20 -26.66 -4.16
C LEU A 15 10.75 -26.99 -2.73
N ARG A 16 10.85 -26.04 -1.80
CA ARG A 16 10.43 -26.26 -0.41
C ARG A 16 8.94 -26.55 -0.30
N GLU A 17 8.10 -25.80 -1.00
CA GLU A 17 6.65 -25.98 -0.90
C GLU A 17 6.21 -27.24 -1.68
N LEU A 18 6.68 -27.45 -2.91
CA LEU A 18 6.28 -28.59 -3.74
C LEU A 18 6.73 -29.93 -3.16
N LEU A 19 8.00 -30.04 -2.73
CA LEU A 19 8.50 -31.28 -2.14
C LEU A 19 7.81 -31.61 -0.81
N SER A 20 7.49 -30.59 0.00
CA SER A 20 6.81 -30.81 1.28
C SER A 20 5.40 -31.40 1.14
N HIS A 21 4.76 -31.21 -0.02
CA HIS A 21 3.44 -31.76 -0.28
C HIS A 21 3.47 -33.08 -1.05
N GLN A 22 4.44 -33.29 -1.95
CA GLN A 22 4.59 -34.57 -2.66
C GLN A 22 4.84 -35.75 -1.71
N SER A 23 5.57 -35.54 -0.59
CA SER A 23 5.78 -36.60 0.40
C SER A 23 4.50 -36.99 1.17
N LEU A 24 3.56 -36.04 1.33
CA LEU A 24 2.29 -36.25 2.05
C LEU A 24 1.21 -36.90 1.16
N VAL A 25 1.21 -36.59 -0.14
CA VAL A 25 0.26 -37.21 -1.09
C VAL A 25 0.66 -38.65 -1.40
N SER A 26 1.96 -38.94 -1.54
CA SER A 26 2.45 -40.31 -1.84
C SER A 26 2.21 -41.31 -0.70
N SER A 27 2.03 -40.83 0.53
CA SER A 27 1.75 -41.65 1.71
C SER A 27 0.25 -41.88 1.95
N SER A 28 -0.62 -41.07 1.35
CA SER A 28 -2.09 -41.19 1.50
C SER A 28 -2.75 -41.98 0.35
N SER A 29 -2.11 -42.10 -0.82
CA SER A 29 -2.68 -42.80 -1.98
C SER A 29 -2.56 -44.33 -1.94
N ILE A 30 -1.89 -44.92 -0.95
CA ILE A 30 -1.72 -46.39 -0.84
C ILE A 30 -2.87 -47.06 -0.07
N ALA A 31 -3.75 -46.30 0.62
CA ALA A 31 -4.77 -46.85 1.51
C ALA A 31 -6.21 -46.89 0.97
N ALA A 32 -6.46 -46.51 -0.29
CA ALA A 32 -7.81 -46.46 -0.87
C ALA A 32 -8.03 -47.60 -1.88
N ASP A 33 -8.22 -48.82 -1.37
CA ASP A 33 -8.63 -49.98 -2.16
C ASP A 33 -10.15 -50.23 -2.05
N SER A 34 -10.80 -50.26 -3.22
CA SER A 34 -12.04 -50.98 -3.58
C SER A 34 -13.38 -50.73 -2.85
N LYS A 35 -14.19 -49.79 -3.39
CA LYS A 35 -15.59 -49.99 -3.86
C LYS A 35 -16.29 -48.65 -4.11
N ARG A 36 -16.82 -48.41 -5.32
CA ARG A 36 -18.20 -47.94 -5.67
C ARG A 36 -18.26 -47.27 -7.07
N PRO A 37 -19.34 -47.45 -7.86
CA PRO A 37 -19.29 -47.32 -9.31
C PRO A 37 -19.62 -45.92 -9.85
N GLN A 38 -19.38 -45.81 -11.16
CA GLN A 38 -19.30 -44.63 -12.00
C GLN A 38 -20.56 -43.75 -11.99
N ARG A 39 -20.36 -42.45 -11.75
CA ARG A 39 -21.30 -41.38 -12.07
C ARG A 39 -20.59 -40.42 -13.03
N LEU A 40 -21.14 -40.27 -14.23
CA LEU A 40 -20.63 -39.41 -15.29
C LEU A 40 -20.76 -37.93 -14.88
N ALA A 41 -19.65 -37.30 -14.53
CA ALA A 41 -19.48 -35.85 -14.38
C ALA A 41 -18.04 -35.47 -14.79
N PRO A 42 -17.79 -34.28 -15.38
CA PRO A 42 -16.48 -33.90 -15.87
C PRO A 42 -15.59 -33.41 -14.72
N GLU A 43 -14.97 -34.34 -13.99
CA GLU A 43 -14.01 -34.08 -12.91
C GLU A 43 -12.60 -33.87 -13.51
N LEU A 44 -12.37 -32.75 -14.20
CA LEU A 44 -11.02 -32.30 -14.58
C LEU A 44 -10.46 -31.32 -13.54
N SER A 45 -10.31 -31.73 -12.27
CA SER A 45 -9.43 -31.03 -11.29
C SER A 45 -9.26 -31.77 -9.95
N GLN A 46 -9.10 -33.09 -9.95
CA GLN A 46 -8.67 -33.82 -8.74
C GLN A 46 -7.14 -33.99 -8.66
N GLY A 47 -6.39 -33.02 -9.19
CA GLY A 47 -4.99 -32.84 -8.82
C GLY A 47 -4.94 -32.14 -7.47
N GLY A 48 -4.40 -32.79 -6.43
CA GLY A 48 -4.43 -32.28 -5.05
C GLY A 48 -4.07 -30.81 -4.93
N THR A 49 -5.06 -29.97 -4.63
CA THR A 49 -4.87 -28.52 -4.50
C THR A 49 -3.98 -28.22 -3.30
N LEU A 50 -2.85 -27.55 -3.50
CA LEU A 50 -1.89 -27.27 -2.43
C LEU A 50 -2.35 -26.08 -1.59
N PRO A 51 -2.31 -26.14 -0.24
CA PRO A 51 -2.68 -25.01 0.59
C PRO A 51 -1.74 -23.83 0.34
N ASN A 52 -2.30 -22.65 0.06
CA ASN A 52 -1.51 -21.46 -0.22
C ASN A 52 -0.72 -21.01 1.03
N PRO A 53 0.62 -20.93 0.96
CA PRO A 53 1.46 -20.59 2.12
C PRO A 53 1.44 -19.09 2.48
N PHE A 54 0.82 -18.24 1.65
CA PHE A 54 0.69 -16.79 1.89
C PHE A 54 -0.58 -16.41 2.64
N ILE A 55 -1.53 -17.33 2.77
CA ILE A 55 -2.85 -17.09 3.35
C ILE A 55 -2.94 -17.78 4.73
N PRO A 56 -3.48 -17.12 5.76
CA PRO A 56 -3.82 -17.81 7.01
C PRO A 56 -4.93 -18.83 6.76
N HIS A 57 -4.77 -20.05 7.28
CA HIS A 57 -5.78 -21.11 7.15
C HIS A 57 -6.36 -21.45 8.53
N LYS A 58 -7.60 -21.94 8.54
CA LYS A 58 -8.28 -22.38 9.75
C LYS A 58 -8.10 -23.88 9.88
N ASN A 59 -7.57 -24.33 11.02
CA ASN A 59 -7.43 -25.77 11.28
C ASN A 59 -8.83 -26.37 11.53
N PRO A 60 -9.22 -27.46 10.83
CA PRO A 60 -10.56 -28.03 10.97
C PRO A 60 -10.79 -28.65 12.35
N GLU A 61 -9.76 -29.29 12.92
CA GLU A 61 -9.86 -29.98 14.21
C GLU A 61 -9.92 -29.02 15.40
N SER A 62 -9.01 -28.03 15.45
CA SER A 62 -8.92 -27.09 16.59
C SER A 62 -9.76 -25.82 16.42
N GLY A 63 -10.24 -25.53 15.20
CA GLY A 63 -10.95 -24.29 14.86
C GLY A 63 -10.11 -23.00 14.93
N ARG A 64 -8.83 -23.09 15.30
CA ARG A 64 -7.91 -21.94 15.42
C ARG A 64 -7.37 -21.54 14.05
N TRP A 65 -7.15 -20.24 13.86
CA TRP A 65 -6.48 -19.71 12.66
C TRP A 65 -4.98 -19.82 12.81
N ALA A 66 -4.34 -20.57 11.92
CA ALA A 66 -2.89 -20.58 11.78
C ALA A 66 -2.45 -19.32 11.00
N PRO A 67 -1.38 -18.63 11.42
CA PRO A 67 -0.81 -17.54 10.64
C PRO A 67 -0.27 -18.07 9.30
N PRO A 68 -0.08 -17.20 8.28
CA PRO A 68 0.53 -17.61 7.03
C PRO A 68 1.96 -18.10 7.27
N LYS A 69 2.38 -19.13 6.52
CA LYS A 69 3.72 -19.74 6.61
C LYS A 69 4.82 -18.72 6.33
N TYR A 70 4.57 -17.79 5.41
CA TYR A 70 5.44 -16.65 5.14
C TYR A 70 4.81 -15.34 5.60
N SER A 71 5.57 -14.56 6.37
CA SER A 71 5.15 -13.22 6.82
C SER A 71 5.01 -12.24 5.65
N LEU A 72 4.20 -11.19 5.82
CA LEU A 72 3.96 -10.18 4.76
C LEU A 72 5.25 -9.54 4.22
N ARG A 73 6.28 -9.42 5.06
CA ARG A 73 7.60 -8.93 4.64
C ARG A 73 8.29 -9.94 3.71
N ARG A 74 8.35 -11.22 4.11
CA ARG A 74 8.94 -12.29 3.30
C ARG A 74 8.20 -12.46 1.96
N GLN A 75 6.87 -12.34 1.98
CA GLN A 75 6.06 -12.33 0.77
C GLN A 75 6.50 -11.19 -0.17
N ALA A 76 6.65 -9.98 0.34
CA ALA A 76 7.12 -8.83 -0.46
C ALA A 76 8.55 -9.01 -0.99
N GLU A 77 9.45 -9.57 -0.18
CA GLU A 77 10.82 -9.91 -0.62
C GLU A 77 10.81 -10.94 -1.75
N LEU A 78 10.01 -12.02 -1.64
CA LEU A 78 9.84 -13.02 -2.70
C LEU A 78 9.24 -12.43 -3.98
N ILE A 79 8.22 -11.58 -3.86
CA ILE A 79 7.62 -10.89 -5.01
C ILE A 79 8.64 -9.98 -5.68
N LYS A 80 9.44 -9.23 -4.90
CA LYS A 80 10.52 -8.39 -5.43
C LYS A 80 11.56 -9.20 -6.21
N HIS A 81 11.94 -10.37 -5.68
CA HIS A 81 12.83 -11.28 -6.40
C HIS A 81 12.20 -11.82 -7.67
N ALA A 82 10.94 -12.27 -7.61
CA ALA A 82 10.24 -12.80 -8.78
C ALA A 82 10.04 -11.74 -9.88
N LEU A 83 9.78 -10.48 -9.50
CA LEU A 83 9.75 -9.34 -10.42
C LEU A 83 11.10 -9.15 -11.11
N ALA A 84 12.20 -9.19 -10.35
CA ALA A 84 13.53 -9.03 -10.90
C ALA A 84 13.98 -10.18 -11.82
N SER A 85 13.42 -11.38 -11.64
CA SER A 85 13.71 -12.56 -12.49
C SER A 85 12.63 -12.87 -13.53
N GLY A 86 11.51 -12.13 -13.59
CA GLY A 86 10.39 -12.40 -14.49
C GLY A 86 9.58 -13.67 -14.16
N THR A 87 9.76 -14.24 -12.96
CA THR A 87 9.15 -15.53 -12.55
C THR A 87 7.94 -15.35 -11.63
N ILE A 88 7.21 -14.25 -11.75
CA ILE A 88 6.10 -13.89 -10.85
C ILE A 88 4.93 -14.86 -10.98
N HIS A 89 4.67 -15.32 -12.21
CA HIS A 89 3.64 -16.31 -12.53
C HIS A 89 3.80 -17.64 -11.76
N LEU A 90 5.01 -17.90 -11.23
CA LEU A 90 5.26 -19.09 -10.42
C LEU A 90 4.85 -18.91 -8.94
N LEU A 91 4.59 -17.71 -8.45
CA LEU A 91 4.21 -17.52 -7.05
C LEU A 91 2.70 -17.69 -6.83
N PRO A 92 2.27 -18.13 -5.62
CA PRO A 92 0.86 -18.13 -5.27
C PRO A 92 0.28 -16.72 -5.22
N PRO A 93 -1.03 -16.55 -5.50
CA PRO A 93 -1.73 -15.29 -5.26
C PRO A 93 -1.69 -14.93 -3.76
N GLY A 94 -1.65 -13.63 -3.43
CA GLY A 94 -1.52 -13.23 -2.03
C GLY A 94 -1.93 -11.78 -1.74
N PRO A 95 -1.92 -11.35 -0.47
CA PRO A 95 -2.34 -10.00 -0.08
C PRO A 95 -1.46 -8.88 -0.65
N LYS A 96 -0.27 -9.21 -1.15
CA LYS A 96 0.66 -8.29 -1.81
C LYS A 96 0.63 -8.36 -3.33
N LEU A 97 -0.05 -9.35 -3.88
CA LEU A 97 -0.08 -9.64 -5.31
C LEU A 97 -1.51 -10.10 -5.67
N SER A 98 -2.30 -9.19 -6.25
CA SER A 98 -3.69 -9.51 -6.55
C SER A 98 -3.77 -10.59 -7.64
N PRO A 99 -4.78 -11.47 -7.60
CA PRO A 99 -5.00 -12.46 -8.66
C PRO A 99 -5.13 -11.78 -10.04
N ALA A 100 -5.72 -10.59 -10.11
CA ALA A 100 -5.79 -9.81 -11.35
C ALA A 100 -4.41 -9.39 -11.87
N GLN A 101 -3.49 -8.98 -11.00
CA GLN A 101 -2.11 -8.65 -11.39
C GLN A 101 -1.36 -9.89 -11.88
N LEU A 102 -1.55 -11.04 -11.23
CA LEU A 102 -0.96 -12.30 -11.68
C LEU A 102 -1.48 -12.72 -13.06
N ALA A 103 -2.79 -12.62 -13.28
CA ALA A 103 -3.41 -12.96 -14.55
C ALA A 103 -2.89 -12.07 -15.68
N ALA A 104 -2.79 -10.76 -15.46
CA ALA A 104 -2.23 -9.81 -16.43
C ALA A 104 -0.75 -10.13 -16.76
N ILE A 105 0.06 -10.42 -15.74
CA ILE A 105 1.47 -10.78 -15.96
C ILE A 105 1.60 -12.13 -16.68
N ALA A 106 0.73 -13.10 -16.37
CA ALA A 106 0.71 -14.39 -17.04
C ALA A 106 0.30 -14.27 -18.52
N SER A 107 -0.66 -13.40 -18.86
CA SER A 107 -1.01 -13.11 -20.24
C SER A 107 0.13 -12.39 -20.99
N ASP A 108 0.83 -11.47 -20.33
CA ASP A 108 1.95 -10.75 -20.94
C ASP A 108 3.15 -11.69 -21.20
N ALA A 109 3.47 -12.57 -20.25
CA ALA A 109 4.54 -13.56 -20.40
C ALA A 109 4.24 -14.57 -21.53
N SER A 110 2.97 -14.94 -21.72
CA SER A 110 2.55 -15.82 -22.80
C SER A 110 2.65 -15.15 -24.17
N SER A 111 2.44 -13.82 -24.23
CA SER A 111 2.49 -13.03 -25.47
C SER A 111 3.92 -12.70 -25.92
N ALA A 112 4.88 -12.63 -24.99
CA ALA A 112 6.29 -12.34 -25.29
C ALA A 112 7.02 -13.47 -26.04
N THR A 113 6.46 -14.69 -26.10
CA THR A 113 7.09 -15.83 -26.78
C THR A 113 6.77 -15.88 -28.28
N THR A 114 5.83 -15.06 -28.78
CA THR A 114 5.35 -15.12 -30.18
C THR A 114 5.84 -13.98 -31.07
N ASN A 115 6.46 -12.93 -30.51
CA ASN A 115 7.00 -11.82 -31.28
C ASN A 115 8.53 -11.95 -31.46
N LYS A 116 8.93 -12.85 -32.36
CA LYS A 116 10.24 -12.81 -33.02
C LYS A 116 10.11 -11.85 -34.21
N PRO A 117 10.70 -10.63 -34.19
CA PRO A 117 10.69 -9.77 -35.37
C PRO A 117 11.65 -10.32 -36.43
N ALA A 118 11.22 -10.15 -37.67
CA ALA A 118 11.75 -10.67 -38.92
C ALA A 118 13.06 -9.99 -39.38
N GLU A 119 13.73 -10.60 -40.38
CA GLU A 119 14.15 -9.98 -41.66
C GLU A 119 15.36 -10.68 -42.28
N GLY A 120 15.30 -10.88 -43.59
CA GLY A 120 16.38 -11.46 -44.38
C GLY A 120 17.49 -10.45 -44.67
N ARG A 121 18.74 -10.95 -44.71
CA ARG A 121 19.79 -10.44 -45.59
C ARG A 121 20.84 -11.53 -45.82
N ALA A 122 21.20 -11.69 -47.08
CA ALA A 122 22.12 -12.71 -47.60
C ALA A 122 23.59 -12.44 -47.25
N SER A 123 24.40 -13.52 -47.28
CA SER A 123 25.84 -13.64 -47.64
C SER A 123 26.85 -12.76 -46.86
N GLU A 124 27.96 -13.23 -46.27
CA GLU A 124 29.00 -14.14 -46.77
C GLU A 124 29.80 -14.83 -45.63
N SER A 125 30.51 -15.88 -46.03
CA SER A 125 31.40 -16.80 -45.32
C SER A 125 32.66 -16.18 -44.68
N SER A 126 33.06 -16.68 -43.50
CA SER A 126 34.48 -16.84 -43.11
C SER A 126 34.63 -17.66 -41.81
N SER A 127 35.11 -18.89 -41.97
CA SER A 127 36.01 -19.67 -41.11
C SER A 127 36.24 -19.26 -39.64
N GLY A 128 35.89 -20.17 -38.72
CA GLY A 128 36.32 -20.13 -37.32
C GLY A 128 35.82 -21.33 -36.52
N LEU A 129 36.40 -22.50 -36.76
CA LEU A 129 36.31 -23.68 -35.89
C LEU A 129 36.94 -23.34 -34.53
N THR A 130 36.19 -23.39 -33.43
CA THR A 130 36.62 -23.88 -32.10
C THR A 130 35.44 -23.97 -31.14
N ASP A 131 35.35 -25.12 -30.46
CA ASP A 131 34.68 -25.39 -29.17
C ASP A 131 33.16 -25.31 -29.07
N ILE A 132 32.53 -26.32 -29.69
CA ILE A 132 31.31 -26.95 -29.16
C ILE A 132 31.75 -28.04 -28.17
N GLN A 133 31.68 -27.78 -26.86
CA GLN A 133 31.49 -28.78 -25.80
C GLN A 133 31.45 -28.11 -24.41
N GLN A 134 30.24 -27.79 -23.92
CA GLN A 134 29.81 -27.86 -22.51
C GLN A 134 28.49 -27.10 -22.34
N ALA A 135 27.37 -27.70 -22.77
CA ALA A 135 26.03 -27.24 -22.39
C ALA A 135 25.01 -28.39 -22.47
N GLN A 136 25.38 -29.59 -22.01
CA GLN A 136 24.46 -30.70 -21.85
C GLN A 136 24.74 -31.35 -20.50
N GLY A 137 23.93 -31.03 -19.50
CA GLY A 137 24.10 -31.53 -18.13
C GLY A 137 23.22 -30.91 -17.04
N GLN A 138 22.38 -29.90 -17.36
CA GLN A 138 21.46 -29.27 -16.39
C GLN A 138 20.00 -29.24 -16.89
N GLY A 139 19.64 -30.12 -17.84
CA GLY A 139 18.33 -30.09 -18.50
C GLY A 139 17.18 -30.81 -17.78
N SER A 140 17.47 -31.67 -16.79
CA SER A 140 16.44 -32.56 -16.21
C SER A 140 15.96 -32.16 -14.81
N GLU A 141 16.80 -31.56 -13.97
CA GLU A 141 16.40 -31.14 -12.60
C GLU A 141 15.62 -29.82 -12.56
N ASP A 142 15.71 -29.01 -13.62
CA ASP A 142 15.06 -27.71 -13.69
C ASP A 142 13.58 -27.77 -14.12
N ALA A 143 13.12 -28.90 -14.64
CA ALA A 143 11.73 -29.04 -15.12
C ALA A 143 10.70 -29.17 -14.00
N GLY A 144 11.10 -29.65 -12.82
CA GLY A 144 10.15 -29.98 -11.75
C GLY A 144 9.58 -28.78 -10.99
N TRP A 145 10.29 -27.65 -10.95
CA TRP A 145 9.89 -26.49 -10.13
C TRP A 145 9.08 -25.43 -10.90
N THR A 146 9.14 -25.46 -12.23
CA THR A 146 8.43 -24.54 -13.14
C THR A 146 7.03 -25.04 -13.54
N GLY A 147 6.65 -26.25 -13.13
CA GLY A 147 5.33 -26.81 -13.42
C GLY A 147 4.17 -25.91 -12.96
N PRO A 148 3.02 -25.93 -13.67
CA PRO A 148 1.82 -25.23 -13.24
C PRO A 148 1.34 -25.82 -11.90
N VAL A 149 1.03 -24.95 -10.96
CA VAL A 149 0.59 -25.33 -9.61
C VAL A 149 -0.65 -24.53 -9.27
N GLU A 150 -1.74 -25.25 -8.98
CA GLU A 150 -2.97 -24.65 -8.49
C GLU A 150 -2.91 -24.55 -6.96
N TRP A 151 -2.95 -23.31 -6.46
CA TRP A 151 -2.93 -23.02 -5.04
C TRP A 151 -4.35 -22.89 -4.50
N ALA A 152 -4.68 -23.67 -3.47
CA ALA A 152 -5.93 -23.57 -2.74
C ALA A 152 -5.98 -22.32 -1.87
N GLY A 153 -7.08 -21.56 -1.99
CA GLY A 153 -7.43 -20.47 -1.07
C GLY A 153 -7.81 -19.19 -1.78
N THR A 154 -8.84 -18.51 -1.27
CA THR A 154 -9.31 -17.23 -1.79
C THR A 154 -8.60 -16.07 -1.07
N VAL A 155 -7.91 -15.22 -1.84
CA VAL A 155 -7.35 -13.98 -1.30
C VAL A 155 -8.50 -12.99 -1.10
N ARG A 156 -8.74 -12.59 0.14
CA ARG A 156 -9.69 -11.51 0.42
C ARG A 156 -9.07 -10.17 0.07
N GLU A 157 -9.44 -9.62 -1.08
CA GLU A 157 -9.07 -8.27 -1.45
C GLU A 157 -9.75 -7.26 -0.49
N ARG A 158 -8.94 -6.45 0.19
CA ARG A 158 -9.47 -5.38 1.02
C ARG A 158 -9.69 -4.15 0.15
N SER A 159 -10.92 -3.94 -0.29
CA SER A 159 -11.35 -2.66 -0.88
C SER A 159 -11.25 -1.57 0.19
N VAL A 160 -10.28 -0.67 0.08
CA VAL A 160 -10.16 0.48 0.98
C VAL A 160 -10.59 1.72 0.22
N ALA A 161 -11.55 2.46 0.80
CA ALA A 161 -12.03 3.71 0.22
C ALA A 161 -10.85 4.63 -0.14
N GLY A 162 -10.89 5.22 -1.34
CA GLY A 162 -9.85 6.13 -1.84
C GLY A 162 -8.52 5.47 -2.20
N ALA A 163 -8.46 4.15 -2.36
CA ALA A 163 -7.30 3.47 -2.95
C ALA A 163 -7.05 3.95 -4.39
N ASP A 164 -8.11 4.15 -5.17
CA ASP A 164 -8.01 4.56 -6.59
C ASP A 164 -7.48 5.99 -6.77
N ILE A 165 -7.78 6.87 -5.81
CA ILE A 165 -7.39 8.29 -5.82
C ILE A 165 -5.99 8.49 -5.18
N GLY A 166 -5.39 7.43 -4.62
CA GLY A 166 -4.12 7.51 -3.89
C GLY A 166 -4.22 8.14 -2.49
N ASN A 167 -5.42 8.53 -2.03
CA ASN A 167 -5.64 9.18 -0.74
C ASN A 167 -6.25 8.24 0.31
N ARG A 168 -5.60 7.08 0.51
CA ARG A 168 -6.08 5.98 1.35
C ARG A 168 -6.21 6.34 2.84
N LEU A 169 -5.42 7.30 3.33
CA LEU A 169 -5.34 7.61 4.76
C LEU A 169 -6.51 8.48 5.26
N TYR A 170 -7.12 9.28 4.39
CA TYR A 170 -8.18 10.22 4.75
C TYR A 170 -9.50 9.98 4.03
N ALA A 171 -9.52 9.12 3.03
CA ALA A 171 -10.74 8.74 2.35
C ALA A 171 -11.75 8.09 3.32
N GLY A 172 -12.98 8.59 3.31
CA GLY A 172 -14.06 8.13 4.19
C GLY A 172 -14.02 8.67 5.62
N LYS A 173 -13.03 9.52 5.99
CA LYS A 173 -12.95 10.06 7.36
C LYS A 173 -13.83 11.30 7.52
N LYS A 174 -14.95 11.18 8.26
CA LYS A 174 -15.92 12.26 8.49
C LYS A 174 -15.35 13.52 9.15
N ARG A 175 -14.33 13.37 10.01
CA ARG A 175 -13.62 14.49 10.62
C ARG A 175 -12.19 14.50 10.12
N MET A 176 -11.89 15.48 9.27
CA MET A 176 -10.53 15.76 8.85
C MET A 176 -9.74 16.42 9.99
N PHE A 177 -8.46 16.65 9.73
CA PHE A 177 -7.51 17.26 10.66
C PHE A 177 -8.10 18.46 11.40
N LYS A 178 -7.74 18.56 12.69
CA LYS A 178 -8.17 19.65 13.59
C LYS A 178 -7.76 21.04 13.09
N GLY A 179 -6.75 21.13 12.22
CA GLY A 179 -6.12 22.37 11.82
C GLY A 179 -5.31 23.03 12.95
N HIS A 180 -4.40 23.91 12.57
CA HIS A 180 -3.59 24.66 13.52
C HIS A 180 -4.48 25.62 14.33
N LYS A 181 -4.03 26.02 15.52
CA LYS A 181 -4.80 26.94 16.38
C LYS A 181 -5.08 28.27 15.66
N TRP A 182 -4.15 28.75 14.83
CA TRP A 182 -4.30 30.00 14.10
C TRP A 182 -5.35 29.92 12.98
N GLU A 183 -5.46 28.79 12.27
CA GLU A 183 -6.50 28.54 11.25
C GLU A 183 -7.88 28.55 11.91
N ARG A 184 -8.04 27.79 13.00
CA ARG A 184 -9.29 27.72 13.77
C ARG A 184 -9.72 29.06 14.37
N MET A 185 -8.77 29.91 14.75
CA MET A 185 -9.05 31.24 15.30
C MET A 185 -9.08 32.34 14.24
N ARG A 186 -8.79 32.05 12.97
CA ARG A 186 -8.62 33.05 11.91
C ARG A 186 -9.89 33.89 11.74
N GLU A 187 -11.05 33.23 11.64
CA GLU A 187 -12.34 33.90 11.49
C GLU A 187 -12.64 34.82 12.68
N ARG A 188 -12.44 34.32 13.91
CA ARG A 188 -12.61 35.12 15.13
C ARG A 188 -11.70 36.35 15.16
N ARG A 189 -10.44 36.20 14.73
CA ARG A 189 -9.49 37.32 14.61
C ARG A 189 -9.96 38.33 13.57
N VAL A 190 -10.37 37.88 12.39
CA VAL A 190 -10.89 38.75 11.32
C VAL A 190 -12.11 39.53 11.78
N ILE A 191 -13.07 38.88 12.43
CA ILE A 191 -14.27 39.53 12.99
C ILE A 191 -13.88 40.59 14.02
N ARG A 192 -12.99 40.27 14.96
CA ARG A 192 -12.49 41.23 15.95
C ARG A 192 -11.83 42.43 15.27
N THR A 193 -10.98 42.20 14.27
CA THR A 193 -10.34 43.28 13.51
C THR A 193 -11.39 44.16 12.82
N LYS A 194 -12.41 43.59 12.17
CA LYS A 194 -13.51 44.35 11.55
C LYS A 194 -14.25 45.24 12.56
N ILE A 195 -14.59 44.72 13.74
CA ILE A 195 -15.25 45.49 14.81
C ILE A 195 -14.34 46.65 15.27
N LEU A 196 -13.05 46.38 15.46
CA LEU A 196 -12.09 47.40 15.88
C LEU A 196 -11.95 48.51 14.84
N LEU A 197 -11.90 48.16 13.55
CA LEU A 197 -11.85 49.12 12.46
C LEU A 197 -13.15 49.94 12.37
N ARG A 198 -14.32 49.31 12.55
CA ARG A 198 -15.62 50.00 12.52
C ARG A 198 -15.73 51.10 13.57
N ASP A 199 -15.27 50.83 14.79
CA ASP A 199 -15.39 51.76 15.92
C ASP A 199 -14.11 52.60 16.13
N MET A 200 -13.20 52.60 15.14
CA MET A 200 -11.90 53.29 15.21
C MET A 200 -12.08 54.79 15.38
N ASP A 201 -12.89 55.44 14.55
CA ASP A 201 -13.06 56.89 14.55
C ASP A 201 -13.62 57.41 15.88
N LYS A 202 -14.58 56.68 16.46
CA LYS A 202 -15.14 57.00 17.79
C LYS A 202 -14.10 56.91 18.89
N ARG A 203 -13.16 55.96 18.81
CA ARG A 203 -12.02 55.88 19.76
C ARG A 203 -11.05 57.02 19.57
N VAL A 204 -10.74 57.38 18.33
CA VAL A 204 -9.88 58.52 18.02
C VAL A 204 -10.50 59.82 18.56
N GLN A 205 -11.80 60.04 18.35
CA GLN A 205 -12.52 61.20 18.88
C GLN A 205 -12.48 61.25 20.42
N ARG A 206 -12.77 60.13 21.10
CA ARG A 206 -12.68 60.04 22.57
C ARG A 206 -11.27 60.35 23.08
N PHE A 207 -10.25 59.77 22.45
CA PHE A 207 -8.86 60.02 22.82
C PHE A 207 -8.46 61.48 22.64
N LYS A 208 -8.80 62.07 21.48
CA LYS A 208 -8.58 63.50 21.22
C LYS A 208 -9.29 64.35 22.26
N GLY A 209 -10.57 64.08 22.53
CA GLY A 209 -11.37 64.83 23.51
C GLY A 209 -10.79 64.77 24.94
N TYR A 210 -10.35 63.60 25.40
CA TYR A 210 -9.65 63.47 26.69
C TYR A 210 -8.36 64.31 26.71
N ARG A 211 -7.55 64.21 25.65
CA ARG A 211 -6.29 64.96 25.54
C ARG A 211 -6.50 66.47 25.49
N THR A 212 -7.59 66.95 24.88
CA THR A 212 -7.91 68.38 24.84
C THR A 212 -8.35 68.89 26.21
N LYS A 213 -9.14 68.11 26.96
CA LYS A 213 -9.63 68.48 28.30
C LYS A 213 -8.57 68.36 29.40
N GLY A 214 -7.62 67.42 29.26
CA GLY A 214 -6.56 67.18 30.23
C GLY A 214 -5.34 68.11 30.09
N LYS A 215 -5.27 68.95 29.06
CA LYS A 215 -4.21 69.96 28.93
C LYS A 215 -4.59 71.18 29.78
N PRO A 216 -3.73 71.64 30.70
CA PRO A 216 -3.95 72.94 31.33
C PRO A 216 -3.97 74.01 30.24
N LEU A 217 -5.02 74.83 30.20
CA LEU A 217 -5.10 75.97 29.29
C LEU A 217 -4.17 77.07 29.84
N PRO A 218 -3.04 77.37 29.20
CA PRO A 218 -2.02 78.26 29.76
C PRO A 218 -2.51 79.71 29.90
N LEU A 219 -3.55 80.10 29.16
CA LEU A 219 -4.14 81.44 29.17
C LEU A 219 -5.57 81.48 29.75
N ALA A 220 -6.11 80.36 30.23
CA ALA A 220 -7.42 80.40 30.87
C ALA A 220 -7.29 81.06 32.24
N ARG A 221 -7.88 82.25 32.39
CA ARG A 221 -8.09 82.87 33.71
C ARG A 221 -8.85 81.84 34.55
N ARG A 222 -8.29 81.45 35.71
CA ARG A 222 -8.98 80.61 36.70
C ARG A 222 -10.33 81.26 37.00
N SER A 223 -11.40 80.79 36.36
CA SER A 223 -12.73 81.33 36.56
C SER A 223 -13.18 80.90 37.95
N ASN A 224 -13.08 81.81 38.93
CA ASN A 224 -13.85 81.97 40.17
C ASN A 224 -14.67 80.80 40.73
N VAL A 225 -14.18 79.56 40.68
CA VAL A 225 -14.80 78.43 41.36
C VAL A 225 -14.25 78.43 42.78
N LEU A 226 -15.15 78.72 43.73
CA LEU A 226 -14.99 78.72 45.19
C LEU A 226 -14.46 80.01 45.83
N LYS A 227 -15.23 81.11 45.71
CA LYS A 227 -15.47 81.94 46.91
C LYS A 227 -16.37 81.13 47.85
N LYS A 228 -15.80 80.11 48.50
CA LYS A 228 -16.43 79.48 49.66
C LYS A 228 -16.42 80.56 50.73
N THR A 229 -17.57 81.17 50.98
CA THR A 229 -17.75 82.07 52.12
C THR A 229 -17.37 81.29 53.38
N GLN A 230 -16.17 81.53 53.91
CA GLN A 230 -15.82 81.05 55.24
C GLN A 230 -16.78 81.75 56.20
N LYS A 231 -17.75 81.01 56.74
CA LYS A 231 -18.54 81.47 57.89
C LYS A 231 -17.57 81.53 59.06
N LEU A 232 -17.17 82.74 59.44
CA LEU A 232 -16.50 82.99 60.70
C LEU A 232 -17.51 82.69 61.83
N PRO A 233 -17.12 81.92 62.86
CA PRO A 233 -17.99 81.66 63.98
C PRO A 233 -17.99 82.88 64.91
N PHE A 234 -19.12 83.60 64.96
CA PHE A 234 -19.47 84.54 66.01
C PHE A 234 -20.89 84.22 66.45
#